data_AF-A0A521K3D8-F1
#
_entry.id   AF-A0A521K3D8-F1
#
_cell.length_a   1.000
_cell.length_b   1.000
_cell.length_c   1.000
_cell.angle_alpha   90.00
_cell.angle_beta   90.00
_cell.angle_gamma   90.00
#
_symmetry.space_group_name_H-M   'P 1'
#
loop_
_entity.id
_entity.type
_entity.pdbx_description
1 polymer ?
#
loop_
_entity_poly.entity_id
_entity_poly.type
_entity_poly.pdbx_seq_one_letter_code
_entity_poly.pdbx_strand_id
1 'polypeptide(L)' 'MSRPISFDLITIPRWTIQREALPPACPACGSMIVRVRAEQRQVFFCVCRVVADEFVPRRKSVKREA' A
#
# COMPACT_ATOMS: atom_id res chain seq x y z
N MET A 1 19.73 38.98 11.55
CA MET A 1 18.58 39.16 10.63
C MET A 1 18.61 38.06 9.58
N SER A 2 17.78 37.03 9.72
CA SER A 2 17.66 35.94 8.75
C SER A 2 16.69 36.34 7.63
N ARG A 3 17.17 36.34 6.39
CA ARG A 3 16.33 36.58 5.21
C ARG A 3 15.28 35.45 5.07
N PRO A 4 14.04 35.75 4.67
CA PRO A 4 13.02 34.75 4.45
C PRO A 4 13.36 33.89 3.23
N ILE A 5 13.26 32.56 3.37
CA ILE A 5 13.43 31.61 2.27
C ILE A 5 12.18 31.68 1.39
N SER A 6 12.33 32.08 0.12
CA SER A 6 11.24 32.01 -0.86
C SER A 6 11.09 30.57 -1.35
N PHE A 7 9.88 30.02 -1.21
CA PHE A 7 9.54 28.66 -1.63
C PHE A 7 9.40 28.51 -3.15
N ASP A 8 9.34 29.63 -3.89
CA ASP A 8 9.15 29.65 -5.35
C ASP A 8 10.36 29.11 -6.12
N LEU A 9 11.51 28.93 -5.45
CA LEU A 9 12.75 28.41 -6.04
C LEU A 9 13.01 26.93 -5.69
N ILE A 10 12.14 26.29 -4.91
CA ILE A 10 12.35 24.90 -4.48
C ILE A 10 11.82 23.96 -5.57
N THR A 11 12.74 23.35 -6.32
CA THR A 11 12.42 22.28 -7.26
C THR A 11 12.64 20.93 -6.58
N ILE A 12 11.58 20.13 -6.41
CA ILE A 12 11.68 18.75 -5.89
C ILE A 12 11.93 17.81 -7.07
N PRO A 13 13.10 17.17 -7.19
CA PRO A 13 13.36 16.24 -8.28
C PRO A 13 12.39 15.06 -8.26
N ARG A 14 11.88 14.63 -9.42
CA ARG A 14 10.86 13.55 -9.47
C ARG A 14 11.33 12.24 -8.82
N TRP A 15 12.62 11.95 -8.84
CA TRP A 15 13.21 10.76 -8.23
C TRP A 15 13.22 10.79 -6.69
N THR A 16 13.11 11.96 -6.05
CA THR A 16 13.03 12.07 -4.58
C THR A 16 11.61 11.87 -4.05
N ILE A 17 10.60 11.80 -4.93
CA ILE A 17 9.21 11.58 -4.54
C ILE A 17 8.98 10.08 -4.36
N GLN A 18 9.05 9.60 -3.12
CA GLN A 18 8.58 8.26 -2.77
C GLN A 18 7.06 8.21 -2.97
N ARG A 19 6.62 7.60 -4.07
CA ARG A 19 5.22 7.26 -4.28
C ARG A 19 4.95 5.95 -3.59
N GLU A 20 4.76 5.99 -2.28
CA GLU A 20 4.13 4.83 -1.62
C GLU A 20 2.74 4.66 -2.24
N ALA A 21 2.42 3.44 -2.67
CA ALA A 21 1.08 3.13 -3.09
C ALA A 21 0.17 3.35 -1.88
N LEU A 22 -0.74 4.33 -1.96
CA LEU A 22 -1.71 4.51 -0.89
C LEU A 22 -2.41 3.16 -0.67
N PRO A 23 -2.54 2.72 0.60
CA PRO A 23 -3.30 1.52 0.88
C PRO A 23 -4.73 1.69 0.32
N PRO A 24 -5.30 0.63 -0.28
CA PRO A 24 -6.61 0.74 -0.91
C PRO A 24 -7.66 1.18 0.13
N ALA A 25 -8.50 2.13 -0.25
CA ALA A 25 -9.58 2.63 0.59
C ALA A 25 -10.84 1.78 0.38
N CYS A 26 -11.64 1.62 1.44
CA CYS A 26 -12.91 0.92 1.36
C CYS A 26 -13.86 1.71 0.44
N PRO A 27 -14.45 1.08 -0.60
CA PRO A 27 -15.35 1.77 -1.52
C PRO A 27 -16.64 2.27 -0.86
N ALA A 28 -16.92 1.84 0.37
CA ALA A 28 -18.15 2.18 1.08
C ALA A 28 -18.01 3.29 2.13
N CYS A 29 -16.96 3.25 2.95
CA CYS A 29 -16.77 4.23 4.03
C CYS A 29 -15.48 5.04 3.88
N GLY A 30 -14.67 4.77 2.84
CA GLY A 30 -13.39 5.45 2.60
C GLY A 30 -12.28 5.09 3.59
N SER A 31 -12.55 4.30 4.62
CA SER A 31 -11.53 3.89 5.61
C SER A 31 -10.48 2.98 4.98
N MET A 32 -9.30 2.95 5.60
CA MET A 32 -8.19 2.10 5.19
C MET A 32 -8.58 0.61 5.21
N ILE A 33 -8.22 -0.12 4.15
CA ILE A 33 -8.36 -1.57 4.10
C ILE A 33 -7.09 -2.22 4.66
N VAL A 34 -7.26 -3.18 5.55
CA VAL A 34 -6.19 -4.03 6.06
C VAL A 34 -6.23 -5.38 5.34
N ARG A 35 -5.06 -5.90 4.97
CA ARG A 35 -4.88 -7.23 4.39
C ARG A 35 -4.31 -8.18 5.45
N VAL A 36 -5.02 -9.28 5.71
CA VAL A 36 -4.55 -10.37 6.56
C VAL A 36 -4.40 -11.62 5.72
N ARG A 37 -3.25 -12.29 5.83
CA ARG A 37 -2.96 -13.55 5.14
C ARG A 37 -2.75 -14.65 6.16
N ALA A 38 -3.52 -15.73 6.07
CA ALA A 38 -3.42 -16.90 6.92
C ALA A 38 -3.43 -18.16 6.05
N GLU A 39 -2.35 -18.93 6.10
CA GLU A 39 -2.16 -20.15 5.29
C GLU A 39 -2.47 -19.98 3.80
N GLN A 40 -3.64 -20.45 3.36
CA GLN A 40 -4.14 -20.45 1.98
C GLN A 40 -5.28 -19.45 1.77
N ARG A 41 -5.48 -18.54 2.72
CA ARG A 41 -6.52 -17.51 2.69
C ARG A 41 -5.91 -16.14 2.84
N GLN A 42 -6.55 -15.19 2.18
CA GLN A 42 -6.22 -13.79 2.25
C GLN A 42 -7.51 -13.00 2.34
N VAL A 43 -7.66 -12.26 3.42
CA VAL A 43 -8.87 -11.49 3.72
C VAL A 43 -8.51 -10.02 3.76
N PHE A 44 -9.32 -9.21 3.10
CA PHE A 44 -9.26 -7.76 3.13
C PHE A 44 -10.47 -7.24 3.89
N PHE A 45 -10.28 -6.37 4.86
CA PHE A 45 -11.39 -5.78 5.60
C PHE A 45 -11.14 -4.31 5.96
N CYS A 46 -12.22 -3.55 6.05
CA CYS A 46 -12.27 -2.25 6.73
C CYS A 46 -12.90 -2.46 8.11
N VAL A 47 -12.94 -1.38 8.90
CA VAL A 47 -13.74 -1.29 10.13
C VAL A 47 -15.25 -1.55 9.92
N CYS A 48 -15.71 -1.52 8.68
CA CYS A 48 -17.11 -1.51 8.30
C CYS A 48 -17.64 -2.83 7.71
N ARG A 49 -16.76 -3.67 7.14
CA ARG A 49 -17.09 -4.91 6.41
C ARG A 49 -15.83 -5.67 6.01
N VAL A 50 -16.01 -6.93 5.66
CA VAL A 50 -15.06 -7.67 4.80
C VAL A 50 -15.21 -7.17 3.37
N VAL A 51 -14.08 -6.81 2.74
CA VAL A 51 -14.02 -6.28 1.36
C VAL A 51 -13.77 -7.40 0.36
N ALA A 52 -12.89 -8.35 0.69
CA ALA A 52 -12.62 -9.52 -0.15
C ALA A 52 -12.10 -10.69 0.71
N ASP A 53 -12.39 -11.92 0.28
CA ASP A 53 -11.82 -13.16 0.81
C ASP A 53 -11.34 -14.00 -0.38
N GLU A 54 -10.03 -14.14 -0.50
CA GLU A 54 -9.37 -14.79 -1.61
C GLU A 54 -8.68 -16.07 -1.13
N PHE A 55 -8.85 -17.14 -1.88
CA PHE A 55 -8.01 -18.33 -1.73
C PHE A 55 -6.66 -18.09 -2.41
N VAL A 56 -5.58 -18.20 -1.64
CA VAL A 56 -4.21 -18.05 -2.12
C VAL A 56 -3.56 -19.44 -2.19
N PRO A 57 -3.45 -20.05 -3.38
CA PRO A 57 -2.79 -21.34 -3.52
C PRO A 57 -1.34 -21.23 -3.05
N ARG A 58 -0.87 -22.23 -2.28
CA ARG A 58 0.55 -22.31 -1.92
C ARG A 58 1.35 -22.47 -3.21
N ARG A 59 2.13 -21.45 -3.59
CA ARG A 59 3.16 -21.62 -4.61
C ARG A 59 4.15 -22.64 -4.04
N LYS A 60 4.22 -23.83 -4.65
CA LYS A 60 5.37 -24.72 -4.45
C LYS A 60 6.58 -23.92 -4.89
N SER A 61 7.50 -23.65 -3.97
CA SER A 61 8.77 -23.00 -4.28
C SER A 61 9.43 -23.84 -5.36
N VAL A 62 9.37 -23.42 -6.61
CA VAL A 62 10.25 -23.98 -7.64
C VAL A 62 11.63 -23.52 -7.23
N LYS A 63 12.38 -24.44 -6.63
CA LYS A 63 13.80 -24.29 -6.38
C LYS A 63 14.41 -24.01 -7.76
N ARG A 64 14.86 -22.78 -8.01
CA ARG A 64 15.72 -22.53 -9.16
C ARG A 64 17.01 -23.25 -8.84
N GLU A 65 17.17 -24.43 -9.41
CA GLU A 65 18.46 -25.11 -9.46
C GLU A 65 19.39 -24.24 -10.29
N ALA A 66 20.52 -23.88 -9.69
CA ALA A 66 21.58 -23.07 -10.29
C ALA A 66 22.54 -23.96 -11.08
#